data_AF-A0A0K2LDT3-F1
#
_entry.id   AF-A0A0K2LDT3-F1
#
_cell.length_a   1.000
_cell.length_b   1.000
_cell.length_c   1.000
_cell.angle_alpha   90.00
_cell.angle_beta   90.00
_cell.angle_gamma   90.00
#
_symmetry.space_group_name_H-M   'P 1'
#
loop_
_entity.id
_entity.type
_entity.pdbx_description
1 polymer ?
#
loop_
_entity_poly.entity_id
_entity_poly.type
_entity_poly.pdbx_seq_one_letter_code
_entity_poly.pdbx_strand_id
1 'polypeptide(L)'
;MINLIGLCLAILFIVLMGVVSILNIPSYRKKNNLMKFSGFLNILSLVILLITIIIFRSKIYPVTAILLPIIWSAALVHGFAQKKINWSHHLIRTVIIVILLVTMLGPWS
;
A
#
# COMPACT_ATOMS: atom_id res chain seq x y z
N MET A 1 -8.13 -3.50 -22.11
CA MET A 1 -8.32 -2.08 -21.71
C MET A 1 -7.98 -1.91 -20.24
N ILE A 2 -7.51 -0.75 -19.79
CA ILE A 2 -7.27 -0.51 -18.35
C ILE A 2 -8.62 -0.39 -17.66
N ASN A 3 -8.84 -1.16 -16.60
CA ASN A 3 -10.04 -1.03 -15.79
C ASN A 3 -9.88 0.12 -14.79
N LEU A 4 -10.54 1.24 -15.10
CA LEU A 4 -10.53 2.45 -14.28
C LEU A 4 -11.01 2.17 -12.84
N ILE A 5 -11.98 1.26 -12.66
CA ILE A 5 -12.49 0.90 -11.33
C ILE A 5 -11.39 0.20 -10.53
N GLY A 6 -10.70 -0.76 -11.13
CA GLY A 6 -9.57 -1.46 -10.50
C GLY A 6 -8.45 -0.50 -10.08
N LEU A 7 -8.11 0.46 -10.96
CA LEU A 7 -7.12 1.49 -10.65
C LEU A 7 -7.56 2.40 -9.50
N CYS A 8 -8.81 2.88 -9.52
CA CYS A 8 -9.37 3.73 -8.46
C CYS A 8 -9.39 3.00 -7.10
N LEU A 9 -9.75 1.72 -7.08
CA LEU A 9 -9.72 0.90 -5.86
C LEU A 9 -8.30 0.71 -5.33
N ALA A 10 -7.32 0.47 -6.21
CA ALA A 10 -5.91 0.34 -5.81
C ALA A 10 -5.34 1.65 -5.25
N ILE A 11 -5.65 2.78 -5.89
CA ILE A 11 -5.31 4.12 -5.40
C ILE A 11 -5.94 4.35 -4.03
N LEU A 12 -7.24 4.08 -3.88
CA LEU A 12 -7.96 4.24 -2.61
C LEU A 12 -7.31 3.41 -1.51
N PHE A 13 -6.94 2.16 -1.79
CA PHE A 13 -6.26 1.29 -0.82
C PHE A 13 -4.93 1.90 -0.34
N ILE A 14 -4.09 2.39 -1.27
CA ILE A 14 -2.82 3.06 -0.92
C ILE A 14 -3.07 4.32 -0.07
N VAL A 15 -4.06 5.13 -0.46
CA VAL A 15 -4.42 6.36 0.27
C VAL A 15 -4.85 6.06 1.69
N LEU A 16 -5.75 5.10 1.89
CA LEU A 16 -6.21 4.70 3.22
C LEU A 16 -5.03 4.24 4.09
N MET A 17 -4.12 3.43 3.55
CA MET A 17 -2.96 2.93 4.28
C MET A 17 -1.98 4.04 4.68
N GLY A 18 -1.74 5.00 3.78
CA GLY A 18 -0.94 6.19 4.06
C GLY A 18 -1.57 7.07 5.13
N VAL A 19 -2.85 7.44 4.96
CA VAL A 19 -3.58 8.32 5.89
C VAL A 19 -3.66 7.71 7.29
N VAL A 20 -4.02 6.43 7.41
CA VAL A 20 -4.04 5.73 8.70
C VAL A 20 -2.66 5.73 9.36
N SER A 21 -1.58 5.63 8.57
CA SER A 21 -0.21 5.70 9.10
C SER A 21 0.16 7.09 9.59
N ILE A 22 -0.28 8.15 8.90
CA ILE A 22 -0.10 9.55 9.32
C ILE A 22 -0.83 9.81 10.64
N LEU A 23 -2.11 9.43 10.73
CA LEU A 23 -2.91 9.61 11.95
C LEU A 23 -2.30 8.90 13.16
N ASN A 24 -1.59 7.79 12.92
CA ASN A 24 -0.92 7.01 13.96
C ASN A 24 0.56 7.38 14.19
N ILE A 25 1.08 8.46 13.59
CA ILE A 25 2.48 8.93 13.80
C ILE A 25 2.86 9.03 15.29
N PRO A 26 2.03 9.58 16.21
CA PRO A 26 2.38 9.65 17.62
C PRO A 26 2.66 8.27 18.23
N SER A 27 1.90 7.26 17.82
CA SER A 27 2.07 5.86 18.22
C SER A 27 3.37 5.27 17.64
N TYR A 28 3.73 5.59 16.40
CA TYR A 28 4.98 5.14 15.77
C TYR A 28 6.22 5.74 16.42
N ARG A 29 6.20 7.02 16.84
CA ARG A 29 7.37 7.70 17.43
C ARG A 29 7.91 7.01 18.68
N LYS A 30 7.03 6.44 19.50
CA LYS A 30 7.37 5.78 20.78
C LYS A 30 7.74 4.29 20.61
N LYS A 31 7.71 3.74 19.39
CA LYS A 31 7.95 2.31 19.11
C LYS A 31 9.36 2.06 18.56
N ASN A 32 9.68 0.78 18.36
CA ASN A 32 10.96 0.33 17.80
C ASN A 32 11.16 0.79 16.33
N ASN A 33 12.38 0.65 15.84
CA ASN A 33 12.76 1.11 14.49
C ASN A 33 11.98 0.39 13.38
N LEU A 34 11.66 -0.90 13.54
CA LEU A 34 10.84 -1.65 12.57
C LEU A 34 9.43 -1.07 12.46
N MET A 35 8.81 -0.72 13.59
CA MET A 35 7.48 -0.11 13.60
C MET A 35 7.51 1.24 12.87
N LYS A 36 8.53 2.07 13.15
CA LYS A 36 8.75 3.34 12.46
C LYS A 36 8.94 3.15 10.95
N PHE A 37 9.74 2.16 10.56
CA PHE A 37 9.98 1.83 9.16
C PHE A 37 8.68 1.39 8.44
N SER A 38 7.84 0.58 9.08
CA SER A 38 6.54 0.20 8.50
C SER A 38 5.62 1.41 8.26
N GLY A 39 5.54 2.33 9.22
CA GLY A 39 4.77 3.57 9.07
C GLY A 39 5.36 4.47 7.98
N PHE A 40 6.69 4.58 7.93
CA PHE A 40 7.41 5.32 6.90
C PHE A 40 7.12 4.80 5.49
N LEU A 41 7.14 3.48 5.28
CA LEU A 41 6.84 2.89 3.97
C LEU A 41 5.43 3.23 3.47
N ASN A 42 4.41 3.20 4.34
CA ASN A 42 3.05 3.57 3.97
C ASN A 42 2.93 5.06 3.62
N ILE A 43 3.56 5.94 4.42
CA ILE A 43 3.56 7.38 4.18
C ILE A 43 4.30 7.70 2.87
N LEU A 44 5.47 7.11 2.67
CA LEU A 44 6.27 7.29 1.46
C LEU A 44 5.50 6.81 0.21
N SER A 45 4.78 5.68 0.32
CA SER A 45 3.94 5.17 -0.78
C SER A 45 2.84 6.16 -1.15
N LEU A 46 2.18 6.77 -0.16
CA LEU A 46 1.20 7.83 -0.41
C LEU A 46 1.83 9.05 -1.10
N VAL A 47 2.98 9.51 -0.63
CA VAL A 47 3.68 10.66 -1.23
C VAL A 47 4.08 10.37 -2.68
N ILE A 48 4.66 9.20 -2.96
CA ILE A 48 5.01 8.77 -4.32
C ILE A 48 3.77 8.72 -5.20
N LEU A 49 2.65 8.18 -4.70
CA LEU A 49 1.41 8.12 -5.45
C LEU A 49 0.87 9.51 -5.80
N LEU A 50 0.83 10.43 -4.83
CA LEU A 50 0.36 11.81 -5.06
C LEU A 50 1.24 12.54 -6.08
N ILE A 51 2.56 12.44 -5.95
CA ILE A 51 3.51 12.99 -6.93
C ILE A 51 3.23 12.41 -8.32
N THR A 52 2.99 11.11 -8.42
CA THR A 52 2.72 10.43 -9.69
C THR A 52 1.41 10.89 -10.32
N ILE A 53 0.35 11.08 -9.53
CA ILE A 53 -0.94 11.59 -10.02
C ILE A 53 -0.82 13.02 -10.55
N ILE A 54 -0.02 13.87 -9.88
CA ILE A 54 0.11 15.29 -10.25
C ILE A 54 1.05 15.45 -11.44
N ILE A 55 2.25 14.85 -11.39
CA ILE A 55 3.36 15.12 -12.31
C ILE A 55 3.51 14.01 -13.37
N PHE A 56 3.44 12.75 -12.97
CA PHE A 56 3.75 11.60 -13.83
C PHE A 56 2.51 10.79 -14.21
N ARG A 57 1.46 11.47 -14.71
CA ARG A 57 0.14 10.85 -14.97
C ARG A 57 0.20 9.56 -15.81
N SER A 58 1.07 9.52 -16.80
CA SER A 58 1.28 8.34 -17.66
C SER A 58 1.89 7.14 -16.93
N LYS A 59 2.43 7.34 -15.73
CA LYS A 59 3.06 6.33 -14.88
C LYS A 59 2.22 5.93 -13.66
N ILE A 60 1.01 6.47 -13.51
CA ILE A 60 0.12 6.13 -12.38
C ILE A 60 -0.04 4.61 -12.25
N TYR A 61 -0.24 3.93 -13.37
CA TYR A 61 -0.45 2.49 -13.39
C TYR A 61 0.76 1.65 -12.92
N PRO A 62 1.94 1.73 -13.56
CA PRO A 62 3.09 0.95 -13.12
C PRO A 62 3.52 1.32 -11.70
N VAL A 63 3.38 2.59 -11.30
CA VAL A 63 3.68 3.01 -9.93
C VAL A 63 2.70 2.39 -8.93
N THR A 64 1.39 2.46 -9.16
CA THR A 64 0.38 1.83 -8.29
C THR A 64 0.65 0.32 -8.15
N ALA A 65 0.99 -0.37 -9.24
CA ALA A 65 1.34 -1.79 -9.22
C ALA A 65 2.54 -2.10 -8.32
N ILE A 66 3.56 -1.24 -8.30
CA ILE A 66 4.76 -1.38 -7.45
C ILE A 66 4.46 -1.01 -6.00
N LEU A 67 3.61 -0.01 -5.75
CA LEU A 67 3.31 0.43 -4.39
C LEU A 67 2.49 -0.58 -3.59
N LEU A 68 1.62 -1.37 -4.25
CA LEU A 68 0.83 -2.42 -3.58
C LEU A 68 1.70 -3.46 -2.81
N PRO A 69 2.70 -4.12 -3.42
CA PRO A 69 3.59 -5.04 -2.70
C PRO A 69 4.48 -4.34 -1.66
N ILE A 70 4.80 -3.05 -1.84
CA ILE A 70 5.52 -2.27 -0.81
C ILE A 70 4.65 -2.11 0.44
N ILE A 71 3.37 -1.78 0.29
CA ILE A 71 2.42 -1.67 1.42
C ILE A 71 2.21 -3.02 2.10
N TRP A 72 2.18 -4.11 1.34
CA TRP A 72 2.17 -5.45 1.92
C TRP A 72 3.43 -5.74 2.74
N SER A 73 4.59 -5.39 2.21
CA SER A 73 5.87 -5.55 2.92
C SER A 73 5.90 -4.71 4.19
N ALA A 74 5.35 -3.49 4.16
CA ALA A 74 5.19 -2.64 5.34
C ALA A 74 4.33 -3.34 6.41
N ALA A 75 3.26 -4.05 6.01
CA ALA A 75 2.47 -4.85 6.93
C ALA A 75 3.28 -5.96 7.60
N LEU A 76 4.08 -6.70 6.82
CA LEU A 76 4.94 -7.75 7.37
C LEU A 76 5.91 -7.16 8.39
N VAL A 77 6.62 -6.09 8.03
CA VAL A 77 7.54 -5.39 8.94
C VAL A 77 6.79 -4.98 10.22
N HIS A 78 5.56 -4.49 10.10
CA HIS A 78 4.74 -4.13 11.26
C HIS A 78 4.43 -5.34 12.16
N GLY A 79 4.02 -6.47 11.59
CA GLY A 79 3.76 -7.71 12.33
C GLY A 79 5.01 -8.28 13.01
N PHE A 80 6.15 -8.26 12.31
CA PHE A 80 7.46 -8.60 12.87
C PHE A 80 7.84 -7.68 14.02
N ALA A 81 7.64 -6.37 13.87
CA ALA A 81 7.92 -5.37 14.91
C ALA A 81 7.11 -5.61 16.18
N GLN A 82 5.90 -6.15 16.06
CA GLN A 82 5.02 -6.51 17.18
C GLN A 82 5.32 -7.90 17.77
N LYS A 83 6.23 -8.68 17.17
CA LYS A 83 6.46 -10.11 17.48
C LYS A 83 5.19 -10.97 17.42
N LYS A 84 4.17 -10.51 16.69
CA LYS A 84 2.85 -11.13 16.58
C LYS A 84 2.37 -11.00 15.14
N ILE A 85 2.94 -11.83 14.27
CA ILE A 85 2.51 -11.88 12.86
C ILE A 85 1.21 -12.66 12.79
N ASN A 86 0.14 -11.96 12.43
CA ASN A 86 -1.14 -12.61 12.15
C ASN A 86 -1.18 -13.06 10.70
N TRP A 87 -0.72 -14.29 10.43
CA TRP A 87 -0.61 -14.81 9.07
C TRP A 87 -1.93 -14.85 8.31
N SER A 88 -3.07 -15.06 8.98
CA SER A 88 -4.38 -15.02 8.32
C SER A 88 -4.70 -13.63 7.76
N HIS A 89 -4.38 -12.58 8.53
CA HIS A 89 -4.52 -11.19 8.07
C HIS A 89 -3.59 -10.89 6.88
N HIS A 90 -2.35 -11.40 6.89
CA HIS A 90 -1.42 -11.21 5.77
C HIS A 90 -1.86 -11.95 4.51
N LEU A 91 -2.39 -13.16 4.63
CA LEU A 91 -2.95 -13.91 3.50
C LEU A 91 -4.14 -13.19 2.88
N ILE A 92 -5.08 -12.68 3.70
CA ILE A 92 -6.21 -11.88 3.22
C ILE A 92 -5.70 -10.65 2.46
N ARG A 93 -4.68 -9.95 2.98
CA ARG A 93 -4.06 -8.82 2.29
C ARG A 93 -3.42 -9.20 0.96
N THR A 94 -2.74 -10.35 0.90
CA THR A 94 -2.18 -10.87 -0.36
C THR A 94 -3.30 -11.09 -1.38
N VAL A 95 -4.39 -11.74 -0.98
CA VAL A 95 -5.54 -11.97 -1.87
C VAL A 95 -6.13 -10.64 -2.37
N ILE A 96 -6.34 -9.67 -1.49
CA ILE A 96 -6.84 -8.34 -1.88
C ILE A 96 -5.90 -7.67 -2.89
N ILE A 97 -4.58 -7.71 -2.66
CA ILE A 97 -3.60 -7.11 -3.56
C ILE A 97 -3.58 -7.81 -4.92
N VAL A 98 -3.65 -9.14 -4.94
CA VAL A 98 -3.76 -9.91 -6.18
C VAL A 98 -5.03 -9.54 -6.92
N ILE A 99 -6.18 -9.45 -6.24
CA ILE A 99 -7.43 -9.00 -6.85
C ILE A 99 -7.27 -7.59 -7.42
N LEU A 100 -6.68 -6.65 -6.69
CA LEU A 100 -6.44 -5.28 -7.18
C LEU A 100 -5.51 -5.26 -8.39
N LEU A 101 -4.44 -6.06 -8.39
CA LEU A 101 -3.52 -6.17 -9.52
C LEU A 101 -4.19 -6.80 -10.74
N VAL A 102 -4.84 -7.96 -10.58
CA VAL A 102 -5.55 -8.63 -11.68
C VAL A 102 -6.66 -7.73 -12.20
N THR A 103 -7.39 -7.05 -11.30
CA THR A 103 -8.46 -6.18 -11.76
C THR A 103 -7.94 -4.92 -12.45
N MET A 104 -6.76 -4.44 -12.10
CA MET A 104 -6.15 -3.30 -12.77
C MET A 104 -5.47 -3.71 -14.10
N LEU A 105 -4.77 -4.85 -14.12
CA LEU A 105 -3.89 -5.33 -15.20
C LEU A 105 -4.49 -6.38 -16.14
N GLY A 106 -5.64 -6.95 -15.78
CA GLY A 106 -6.27 -8.02 -16.53
C GLY A 106 -6.60 -7.62 -17.97
N PRO A 107 -6.62 -8.58 -18.91
CA PRO A 107 -7.14 -8.36 -20.24
C PRO A 107 -8.66 -8.22 -20.16
N TRP A 108 -9.13 -7.02 -19.83
CA TRP A 108 -10.54 -6.69 -19.92
C TRP A 108 -10.87 -6.47 -21.39
N SER A 109 -11.57 -7.46 -21.94
CA SER A 109 -12.20 -7.50 -23.26
C SER A 109 -13.26 -6.41 -23.40
#